data_AF-A0A962D249-F1
#
_entry.id   AF-A0A962D249-F1
#
_cell.length_a   1.000
_cell.length_b   1.000
_cell.length_c   1.000
_cell.angle_alpha   90.00
_cell.angle_beta   90.00
_cell.angle_gamma   90.00
#
_symmetry.space_group_name_H-M   'P 1'
#
loop_
_entity.id
_entity.type
_entity.pdbx_description
1 polymer ?
#
loop_
_entity_poly.entity_id
_entity_poly.type
_entity_poly.pdbx_seq_one_letter_code
_entity_poly.pdbx_strand_id
1 'polypeptide(L)'
;MKKIILGLAFVTSLGQSGEWSQPNRLTYVGVEKNRNYDATEPAVAFNTNQNKYLIVWEGNNQAANLATDEVEIFGKLLNAENDEVVTDTFRVSFNGSNLSNKYHARQPEVVYNADANEFVVVWFGDDNKNGMVEGEFEIFAQRINAADGSLIGNTKRVSDMGPTANRSYDALNPHISYNSQDNLYLVVWHGEEGSAASPLGSFEIY
;
A
#
# COMPACT_ATOMS: atom_id res chain seq x y z
N MET A 1 -20.93 15.06 -22.66
CA MET A 1 -21.00 14.80 -21.21
C MET A 1 -19.73 14.09 -20.78
N LYS A 2 -18.93 14.72 -19.90
CA LYS A 2 -17.70 14.16 -19.35
C LYS A 2 -18.05 12.92 -18.52
N LYS A 3 -17.54 11.75 -18.91
CA LYS A 3 -17.71 10.51 -18.13
C LYS A 3 -16.80 10.62 -16.91
N ILE A 4 -17.40 10.65 -15.72
CA ILE A 4 -16.70 10.43 -14.46
C ILE A 4 -16.26 8.95 -14.46
N ILE A 5 -14.95 8.72 -14.42
CA ILE A 5 -14.33 7.40 -14.38
C ILE A 5 -13.93 7.19 -12.91
N LEU A 6 -14.45 6.15 -12.27
CA LEU A 6 -14.08 5.71 -10.92
C LEU A 6 -13.37 4.35 -11.08
N GLY A 7 -12.18 4.21 -10.47
CA GLY A 7 -11.45 2.94 -10.31
C GLY A 7 -10.47 2.54 -11.43
N LEU A 8 -9.53 3.40 -11.84
CA LEU A 8 -8.45 3.03 -12.77
C LEU A 8 -7.09 3.53 -12.29
N ALA A 9 -6.10 2.63 -12.24
CA ALA A 9 -4.68 3.02 -12.16
C ALA A 9 -4.10 3.06 -13.58
N PHE A 10 -3.51 4.21 -13.93
CA PHE A 10 -2.80 4.43 -15.18
C PHE A 10 -1.33 4.67 -14.89
N VAL A 11 -0.45 4.22 -15.79
CA VAL A 11 0.93 4.68 -15.83
C VAL A 11 1.18 5.47 -17.11
N THR A 12 1.96 6.53 -16.93
CA THR A 12 2.59 7.29 -18.01
C THR A 12 4.03 7.53 -17.57
N SER A 13 4.94 7.59 -18.54
CA SER A 13 6.37 7.75 -18.34
C SER A 13 6.85 8.93 -19.18
N LEU A 14 7.79 9.71 -18.65
CA LEU A 14 8.40 10.84 -19.34
C LEU A 14 9.82 10.45 -19.77
N GLY A 15 10.04 10.35 -21.07
CA GLY A 15 11.37 10.06 -21.62
C GLY A 15 12.30 11.28 -21.59
N GLN A 16 13.60 11.06 -21.82
CA GLN A 16 14.59 12.15 -21.93
C GLN A 16 14.29 13.16 -23.06
N SER A 17 13.42 12.80 -24.01
CA SER A 17 12.90 13.70 -25.06
C SER A 17 11.89 14.74 -24.54
N GLY A 18 11.41 14.61 -23.30
CA GLY A 18 10.40 15.50 -22.73
C GLY A 18 8.96 15.19 -23.17
N GLU A 19 8.74 14.08 -23.87
CA GLU A 19 7.39 13.62 -24.25
C GLU A 19 6.89 12.54 -23.29
N TRP A 20 5.65 12.70 -22.84
CA TRP A 20 4.93 11.71 -22.04
C TRP A 20 4.43 10.57 -22.93
N SER A 21 4.60 9.32 -22.49
CA SER A 21 3.96 8.16 -23.11
C SER A 21 2.44 8.22 -22.95
N GLN A 22 1.72 7.56 -23.87
CA GLN A 22 0.26 7.46 -23.75
C GLN A 22 -0.11 6.70 -22.45
N PRO A 23 -1.10 7.17 -21.68
CA PRO A 23 -1.49 6.50 -20.44
C PRO A 23 -1.92 5.07 -20.70
N ASN A 24 -1.19 4.12 -20.11
CA ASN A 24 -1.50 2.70 -20.16
C ASN A 24 -2.28 2.31 -18.91
N ARG A 25 -3.47 1.71 -19.10
CA ARG A 25 -4.27 1.17 -18.00
C ARG A 25 -3.59 -0.10 -17.49
N LEU A 26 -3.27 -0.12 -16.20
CA LEU A 26 -2.54 -1.24 -15.59
C LEU A 26 -3.43 -2.24 -14.86
N THR A 27 -4.58 -1.77 -14.37
CA THR A 27 -5.48 -2.59 -13.56
C THR A 27 -6.75 -2.93 -14.33
N TYR A 28 -6.95 -4.22 -14.59
CA TYR A 28 -8.27 -4.78 -14.89
C TYR A 28 -8.88 -5.30 -13.59
N VAL A 29 -9.16 -4.37 -12.66
CA VAL A 29 -9.92 -4.68 -11.45
C VAL A 29 -11.38 -4.94 -11.88
N GLY A 30 -11.67 -6.18 -12.28
CA GLY A 30 -13.02 -6.64 -12.60
C GLY A 30 -13.76 -5.86 -13.71
N VAL A 31 -15.09 -5.80 -13.57
CA VAL A 31 -15.98 -5.17 -14.56
C VAL A 31 -15.87 -3.65 -14.46
N GLU A 32 -15.61 -2.99 -15.60
CA GLU A 32 -15.54 -1.52 -15.64
C GLU A 32 -16.77 -0.86 -15.01
N LYS A 33 -16.53 0.21 -14.22
CA LYS A 33 -17.56 1.01 -13.53
C LYS A 33 -18.32 0.26 -12.44
N ASN A 34 -17.74 -0.82 -11.91
CA ASN A 34 -18.25 -1.47 -10.73
C ASN A 34 -17.40 -1.06 -9.52
N ARG A 35 -18.02 -0.38 -8.56
CA ARG A 35 -17.37 0.09 -7.32
C ARG A 35 -16.82 -1.03 -6.44
N ASN A 36 -17.22 -2.28 -6.70
CA ASN A 36 -16.66 -3.46 -6.04
C ASN A 36 -15.28 -3.86 -6.61
N TYR A 37 -14.70 -3.03 -7.47
CA TYR A 37 -13.40 -3.27 -8.09
C TYR A 37 -12.66 -1.95 -8.32
N ASP A 38 -12.58 -1.14 -7.28
CA ASP A 38 -11.81 0.10 -7.27
C ASP A 38 -10.31 -0.19 -7.07
N ALA A 39 -9.50 0.68 -7.68
CA ALA A 39 -8.08 0.80 -7.45
C ALA A 39 -7.79 2.28 -7.17
N THR A 40 -7.34 2.59 -5.96
CA THR A 40 -7.12 3.95 -5.46
C THR A 40 -5.79 4.07 -4.73
N GLU A 41 -5.35 5.29 -4.43
CA GLU A 41 -4.10 5.58 -3.71
C GLU A 41 -2.88 4.79 -4.22
N PRO A 42 -2.52 4.92 -5.52
CA PRO A 42 -1.38 4.20 -6.05
C PRO A 42 -0.05 4.80 -5.57
N ALA A 43 0.91 3.94 -5.25
CA ALA A 43 2.31 4.29 -5.05
C ALA A 43 3.23 3.44 -5.93
N VAL A 44 4.42 3.95 -6.23
CA VAL A 44 5.37 3.30 -7.15
C VAL A 44 6.81 3.44 -6.68
N ALA A 45 7.60 2.38 -6.84
CA ALA A 45 9.05 2.39 -6.63
C ALA A 45 9.79 1.74 -7.81
N PHE A 46 10.98 2.25 -8.10
CA PHE A 46 11.86 1.75 -9.15
C PHE A 46 12.94 0.83 -8.59
N ASN A 47 13.02 -0.40 -9.11
CA ASN A 47 14.12 -1.32 -8.89
C ASN A 47 15.24 -1.03 -9.90
N THR A 48 16.30 -0.38 -9.41
CA THR A 48 17.48 0.00 -10.19
C THR A 48 18.32 -1.19 -10.64
N ASN A 49 18.22 -2.35 -9.98
CA ASN A 49 19.07 -3.52 -10.28
C ASN A 49 18.49 -4.41 -11.39
N GLN A 50 17.16 -4.40 -11.57
CA GLN A 50 16.47 -5.30 -12.51
C GLN A 50 15.58 -4.56 -13.51
N ASN A 51 15.61 -3.23 -13.51
CA ASN A 51 14.82 -2.37 -14.39
C ASN A 51 13.31 -2.67 -14.32
N LYS A 52 12.77 -2.67 -13.10
CA LYS A 52 11.35 -2.94 -12.84
C LYS A 52 10.71 -1.83 -12.02
N TYR A 53 9.42 -1.60 -12.22
CA TYR A 53 8.60 -0.86 -11.27
C TYR A 53 7.80 -1.84 -10.41
N LEU A 54 7.70 -1.58 -9.11
CA LEU A 54 6.60 -2.10 -8.30
C LEU A 54 5.57 -0.98 -8.15
N ILE A 55 4.34 -1.27 -8.53
CA ILE A 55 3.19 -0.41 -8.29
C ILE A 55 2.30 -1.11 -7.28
N VAL A 56 1.90 -0.37 -6.25
CA VAL A 56 0.97 -0.81 -5.22
C VAL A 56 -0.23 0.13 -5.17
N TRP A 57 -1.37 -0.36 -4.73
CA TRP A 57 -2.60 0.42 -4.64
C TRP A 57 -3.57 -0.19 -3.62
N GLU A 58 -4.49 0.64 -3.11
CA GLU A 58 -5.67 0.15 -2.40
C GLU A 58 -6.65 -0.48 -3.38
N GLY A 59 -7.10 -1.70 -3.10
CA GLY A 59 -8.12 -2.36 -3.89
C GLY A 59 -9.15 -3.08 -3.05
N ASN A 60 -10.39 -3.11 -3.55
CA ASN A 60 -11.47 -3.93 -3.02
C ASN A 60 -11.79 -5.07 -4.00
N ASN A 61 -10.77 -5.77 -4.48
CA ASN A 61 -10.91 -6.72 -5.58
C ASN A 61 -11.65 -8.01 -5.16
N GLN A 62 -12.92 -8.15 -5.54
CA GLN A 62 -13.69 -9.38 -5.31
C GLN A 62 -13.14 -10.62 -6.06
N ALA A 63 -12.13 -10.48 -6.92
CA ALA A 63 -11.44 -11.62 -7.53
C ALA A 63 -10.52 -12.39 -6.56
N ALA A 64 -10.29 -11.88 -5.33
CA ALA A 64 -9.35 -12.47 -4.36
C ALA A 64 -10.03 -13.08 -3.11
N ASN A 65 -11.31 -13.47 -3.19
CA ASN A 65 -12.11 -13.90 -2.01
C ASN A 65 -12.14 -12.82 -0.92
N LEU A 66 -12.36 -11.57 -1.32
CA LEU A 66 -12.62 -10.44 -0.42
C LEU A 66 -14.13 -10.18 -0.31
N ALA A 67 -14.57 -9.72 0.86
CA ALA A 67 -15.92 -9.19 1.02
C ALA A 67 -16.07 -7.86 0.24
N THR A 68 -17.30 -7.47 -0.06
CA THR A 68 -17.58 -6.10 -0.51
C THR A 68 -17.04 -5.10 0.54
N ASP A 69 -16.31 -4.09 0.07
CA ASP A 69 -15.66 -3.06 0.90
C ASP A 69 -14.52 -3.56 1.82
N GLU A 70 -14.08 -4.81 1.70
CA GLU A 70 -12.79 -5.23 2.26
C GLU A 70 -11.67 -4.63 1.41
N VAL A 71 -10.93 -3.68 1.98
CA VAL A 71 -9.85 -2.96 1.29
C VAL A 71 -8.50 -3.45 1.74
N GLU A 72 -7.70 -3.82 0.75
CA GLU A 72 -6.37 -4.37 0.92
C GLU A 72 -5.40 -3.72 -0.06
N ILE A 73 -4.11 -3.76 0.26
CA ILE A 73 -3.04 -3.35 -0.63
C ILE A 73 -2.75 -4.48 -1.61
N PHE A 74 -2.74 -4.14 -2.88
CA PHE A 74 -2.34 -5.01 -3.97
C PHE A 74 -1.09 -4.48 -4.65
N GLY A 75 -0.37 -5.36 -5.33
CA GLY A 75 0.85 -5.04 -6.05
C GLY A 75 0.94 -5.71 -7.41
N LYS A 76 1.76 -5.14 -8.28
CA LYS A 76 2.14 -5.69 -9.59
C LYS A 76 3.53 -5.18 -9.99
N LEU A 77 4.36 -6.07 -10.51
CA LEU A 77 5.63 -5.70 -11.12
C LEU A 77 5.44 -5.44 -12.62
N LEU A 78 6.08 -4.37 -13.09
CA LEU A 78 6.20 -4.02 -14.51
C LEU A 78 7.67 -3.94 -14.91
N ASN A 79 7.96 -4.22 -16.17
CA ASN A 79 9.23 -3.88 -16.79
C ASN A 79 9.27 -2.36 -17.01
N ALA A 80 10.32 -1.70 -16.53
CA ALA A 80 10.42 -0.24 -16.58
C ALA A 80 10.77 0.30 -17.97
N GLU A 81 11.24 -0.54 -18.90
CA GLU A 81 11.58 -0.14 -20.28
C GLU A 81 10.34 0.00 -21.17
N ASN A 82 9.36 -0.88 -20.99
CA ASN A 82 8.25 -1.03 -21.93
C ASN A 82 6.87 -1.18 -21.24
N ASP A 83 6.81 -0.96 -19.93
CA ASP A 83 5.61 -1.11 -19.09
C ASP A 83 4.97 -2.52 -19.15
N GLU A 84 5.67 -3.54 -19.66
CA GLU A 84 5.14 -4.89 -19.74
C GLU A 84 4.92 -5.50 -18.36
N VAL A 85 3.80 -6.19 -18.21
CA VAL A 85 3.44 -6.88 -16.97
C VAL A 85 4.40 -8.03 -16.71
N VAL A 86 5.11 -7.97 -15.59
CA VAL A 86 6.04 -9.04 -15.14
C VAL A 86 5.31 -10.06 -14.27
N THR A 87 4.34 -9.62 -13.47
CA THR A 87 3.56 -10.50 -12.58
C THR A 87 2.06 -10.29 -12.74
N ASP A 88 1.29 -11.34 -12.42
CA ASP A 88 -0.12 -11.15 -12.07
C ASP A 88 -0.24 -10.21 -10.86
N THR A 89 -1.46 -9.69 -10.66
CA THR A 89 -1.74 -8.90 -9.46
C THR A 89 -1.69 -9.81 -8.24
N PHE A 90 -0.99 -9.38 -7.19
CA PHE A 90 -0.89 -10.10 -5.92
C PHE A 90 -1.34 -9.23 -4.76
N ARG A 91 -1.86 -9.85 -3.71
CA ARG A 91 -2.25 -9.17 -2.46
C ARG A 91 -1.01 -9.01 -1.58
N VAL A 92 -0.82 -7.82 -1.02
CA VAL A 92 0.32 -7.43 -0.19
C VAL A 92 -0.04 -7.46 1.29
N SER A 93 -1.20 -6.91 1.65
CA SER A 93 -1.69 -6.87 3.04
C SER A 93 -2.76 -7.92 3.29
N PHE A 94 -2.91 -8.34 4.54
CA PHE A 94 -3.89 -9.35 4.96
C PHE A 94 -4.49 -8.92 6.30
N ASN A 95 -5.07 -7.73 6.31
CA ASN A 95 -5.62 -7.11 7.52
C ASN A 95 -6.95 -7.80 7.89
N GLY A 96 -7.04 -8.27 9.13
CA GLY A 96 -8.17 -9.05 9.59
C GLY A 96 -8.26 -10.44 8.96
N SER A 97 -9.49 -10.95 8.90
CA SER A 97 -9.82 -12.22 8.24
C SER A 97 -10.43 -11.95 6.87
N ASN A 98 -10.06 -12.77 5.87
CA ASN A 98 -10.72 -12.73 4.56
C ASN A 98 -12.24 -12.77 4.68
N LEU A 99 -12.93 -12.09 3.76
CA LEU A 99 -14.38 -11.94 3.74
C LEU A 99 -14.92 -11.12 4.92
N SER A 100 -14.11 -10.21 5.45
CA SER A 100 -14.50 -9.25 6.48
C SER A 100 -14.14 -7.84 6.05
N ASN A 101 -15.14 -6.98 5.93
CA ASN A 101 -14.95 -5.56 5.65
C ASN A 101 -14.75 -4.70 6.91
N LYS A 102 -14.36 -5.33 8.01
CA LYS A 102 -14.13 -4.67 9.30
C LYS A 102 -12.72 -4.12 9.43
N TYR A 103 -11.80 -4.70 8.67
CA TYR A 103 -10.38 -4.42 8.74
C TYR A 103 -9.90 -3.95 7.37
N HIS A 104 -9.05 -2.94 7.35
CA HIS A 104 -8.65 -2.25 6.14
C HIS A 104 -7.16 -1.97 6.13
N ALA A 105 -6.58 -2.01 4.93
CA ALA A 105 -5.24 -1.52 4.66
C ALA A 105 -5.31 -0.34 3.66
N ARG A 106 -4.66 0.77 3.99
CA ARG A 106 -4.88 2.06 3.32
C ARG A 106 -3.60 2.88 3.20
N GLN A 107 -3.58 3.78 2.20
CA GLN A 107 -2.49 4.68 1.83
C GLN A 107 -1.14 3.94 1.78
N PRO A 108 -0.96 3.03 0.82
CA PRO A 108 0.29 2.34 0.69
C PRO A 108 1.40 3.29 0.22
N GLU A 109 2.58 3.15 0.78
CA GLU A 109 3.82 3.77 0.33
C GLU A 109 4.85 2.67 0.05
N VAL A 110 5.76 2.89 -0.89
CA VAL A 110 6.71 1.85 -1.32
C VAL A 110 8.08 2.41 -1.63
N VAL A 111 9.12 1.71 -1.17
CA VAL A 111 10.53 1.98 -1.50
C VAL A 111 11.23 0.72 -1.98
N TYR A 112 12.33 0.90 -2.71
CA TYR A 112 13.22 -0.18 -3.14
C TYR A 112 14.53 -0.14 -2.35
N ASN A 113 14.92 -1.27 -1.78
CA ASN A 113 16.23 -1.52 -1.20
C ASN A 113 17.10 -2.32 -2.19
N ALA A 114 18.09 -1.63 -2.76
CA ALA A 114 18.99 -2.21 -3.76
C ALA A 114 19.98 -3.24 -3.17
N ASP A 115 20.32 -3.14 -1.88
CA ASP A 115 21.29 -4.03 -1.24
C ASP A 115 20.68 -5.41 -0.93
N ALA A 116 19.39 -5.44 -0.58
CA ALA A 116 18.64 -6.68 -0.35
C ALA A 116 17.83 -7.15 -1.58
N ASN A 117 17.80 -6.35 -2.65
CA ASN A 117 16.96 -6.55 -3.84
C ASN A 117 15.49 -6.84 -3.49
N GLU A 118 14.91 -5.95 -2.69
CA GLU A 118 13.54 -6.06 -2.21
C GLU A 118 12.83 -4.72 -2.22
N PHE A 119 11.51 -4.75 -2.30
CA PHE A 119 10.68 -3.61 -2.00
C PHE A 119 10.18 -3.71 -0.56
N VAL A 120 9.97 -2.57 0.08
CA VAL A 120 9.25 -2.46 1.35
C VAL A 120 8.02 -1.60 1.11
N VAL A 121 6.87 -2.17 1.40
CA VAL A 121 5.57 -1.49 1.33
C VAL A 121 5.11 -1.24 2.75
N VAL A 122 4.74 0.00 3.05
CA VAL A 122 4.10 0.38 4.32
C VAL A 122 2.69 0.89 4.06
N TRP A 123 1.80 0.74 5.03
CA TRP A 123 0.42 1.22 4.98
C TRP A 123 -0.08 1.43 6.41
N PHE A 124 -1.14 2.20 6.59
CA PHE A 124 -1.87 2.17 7.85
C PHE A 124 -3.08 1.25 7.72
N GLY A 125 -3.49 0.65 8.82
CA GLY A 125 -4.66 -0.22 8.84
C GLY A 125 -5.00 -0.69 10.24
N ASP A 126 -6.10 -1.41 10.36
CA ASP A 126 -6.49 -2.12 11.57
C ASP A 126 -6.46 -3.64 11.32
N ASP A 127 -6.21 -4.44 12.35
CA ASP A 127 -6.07 -5.90 12.24
C ASP A 127 -6.72 -6.59 13.46
N ASN A 128 -6.90 -7.91 13.39
CA ASN A 128 -7.41 -8.74 14.47
C ASN A 128 -6.35 -9.69 15.06
N LYS A 129 -5.08 -9.46 14.72
CA LYS A 129 -3.95 -10.27 15.16
C LYS A 129 -3.24 -9.63 16.35
N ASN A 130 -2.53 -10.45 17.12
CA ASN A 130 -1.70 -10.00 18.25
C ASN A 130 -2.46 -9.16 19.30
N GLY A 131 -3.76 -9.37 19.45
CA GLY A 131 -4.61 -8.65 20.40
C GLY A 131 -5.17 -7.32 19.89
N MET A 132 -4.86 -6.91 18.65
CA MET A 132 -5.43 -5.73 18.02
C MET A 132 -6.94 -5.90 17.77
N VAL A 133 -7.64 -4.78 17.73
CA VAL A 133 -9.10 -4.73 17.53
C VAL A 133 -9.48 -3.82 16.37
N GLU A 134 -10.66 -4.08 15.78
CA GLU A 134 -11.29 -3.22 14.75
C GLU A 134 -11.26 -1.76 15.20
N GLY A 135 -10.73 -0.86 14.35
CA GLY A 135 -10.57 0.57 14.64
C GLY A 135 -9.39 0.96 15.54
N GLU A 136 -8.41 0.08 15.78
CA GLU A 136 -7.07 0.42 16.28
C GLU A 136 -6.14 0.51 15.06
N PHE A 137 -5.84 1.73 14.58
CA PHE A 137 -5.03 1.93 13.38
C PHE A 137 -3.54 1.97 13.69
N GLU A 138 -2.77 1.17 12.96
CA GLU A 138 -1.33 1.04 13.11
C GLU A 138 -0.64 1.06 11.75
N ILE A 139 0.65 1.42 11.73
CA ILE A 139 1.50 1.30 10.56
C ILE A 139 2.00 -0.13 10.46
N PHE A 140 1.79 -0.73 9.30
CA PHE A 140 2.28 -2.04 8.94
C PHE A 140 3.30 -1.96 7.81
N ALA A 141 4.15 -2.99 7.72
CA ALA A 141 5.12 -3.14 6.65
C ALA A 141 5.17 -4.59 6.14
N GLN A 142 5.34 -4.74 4.83
CA GLN A 142 5.61 -6.00 4.15
C GLN A 142 6.81 -5.84 3.20
N ARG A 143 7.74 -6.79 3.31
CA ARG A 143 8.86 -6.93 2.37
C ARG A 143 8.44 -7.79 1.20
N ILE A 144 8.91 -7.44 0.00
CA ILE A 144 8.55 -8.09 -1.26
C ILE A 144 9.83 -8.34 -2.06
N ASN A 145 10.03 -9.55 -2.54
CA ASN A 145 11.14 -9.90 -3.41
C ASN A 145 11.01 -9.16 -4.74
N ALA A 146 12.01 -8.34 -5.09
CA ALA A 146 11.93 -7.48 -6.26
C ALA A 146 12.07 -8.24 -7.59
N ALA A 147 12.50 -9.51 -7.55
CA ALA A 147 12.63 -10.34 -8.73
C ALA A 147 11.29 -10.91 -9.20
N ASP A 148 10.44 -11.36 -8.28
CA ASP A 148 9.23 -12.16 -8.59
C ASP A 148 7.95 -11.68 -7.90
N GLY A 149 8.01 -10.68 -7.02
CA GLY A 149 6.86 -10.14 -6.31
C GLY A 149 6.39 -11.02 -5.13
N SER A 150 7.14 -12.06 -4.77
CA SER A 150 6.81 -12.90 -3.62
C SER A 150 6.99 -12.15 -2.30
N LEU A 151 6.11 -12.42 -1.32
CA LEU A 151 6.19 -11.80 0.00
C LEU A 151 7.32 -12.43 0.82
N ILE A 152 8.16 -11.58 1.41
CA ILE A 152 9.27 -12.00 2.27
C ILE A 152 8.83 -11.93 3.74
N GLY A 153 8.61 -13.09 4.35
CA GLY A 153 8.19 -13.19 5.74
C GLY A 153 6.80 -12.64 6.01
N ASN A 154 6.45 -12.53 7.29
CA ASN A 154 5.15 -12.02 7.73
C ASN A 154 5.16 -10.48 7.83
N THR A 155 3.99 -9.89 7.61
CA THR A 155 3.72 -8.48 7.89
C THR A 155 4.12 -8.09 9.32
N LYS A 156 4.67 -6.89 9.47
CA LYS A 156 5.12 -6.34 10.75
C LYS A 156 4.33 -5.09 11.09
N ARG A 157 3.85 -4.99 12.32
CA ARG A 157 3.44 -3.70 12.92
C ARG A 157 4.73 -2.92 13.22
N VAL A 158 4.82 -1.71 12.69
CA VAL A 158 5.98 -0.80 12.79
C VAL A 158 5.75 0.23 13.88
N SER A 159 4.53 0.76 14.00
CA SER A 159 4.17 1.71 15.04
C SER A 159 3.88 1.02 16.38
N ASP A 160 4.08 1.77 17.46
CA ASP A 160 3.73 1.41 18.82
C ASP A 160 3.06 2.62 19.47
N MET A 161 1.77 2.80 19.15
CA MET A 161 0.96 3.89 19.68
C MET A 161 0.13 3.39 20.86
N GLY A 162 0.57 3.72 22.07
CA GLY A 162 -0.14 3.37 23.30
C GLY A 162 -0.35 1.85 23.52
N PRO A 163 -1.21 1.46 24.47
CA PRO A 163 -1.47 0.05 24.74
C PRO A 163 -2.23 -0.62 23.60
N THR A 164 -1.90 -1.88 23.29
CA THR A 164 -2.67 -2.73 22.36
C THR A 164 -4.14 -2.83 22.77
N ALA A 165 -5.03 -2.99 21.79
CA ALA A 165 -6.48 -3.02 21.95
C ALA A 165 -7.10 -1.69 22.40
N ASN A 166 -6.45 -0.56 22.08
CA ASN A 166 -6.92 0.77 22.43
C ASN A 166 -7.08 1.69 21.22
N ARG A 167 -8.32 1.81 20.75
CA ARG A 167 -8.75 2.68 19.64
C ARG A 167 -8.60 4.19 19.88
N SER A 168 -8.08 4.60 21.03
CA SER A 168 -7.82 6.01 21.32
C SER A 168 -6.43 6.44 20.83
N TYR A 169 -5.65 5.51 20.30
CA TYR A 169 -4.31 5.74 19.79
C TYR A 169 -4.27 5.17 18.37
N ASP A 170 -3.92 6.03 17.42
CA ASP A 170 -3.86 5.67 16.01
C ASP A 170 -2.53 6.11 15.41
N ALA A 171 -2.04 5.34 14.45
CA ALA A 171 -0.97 5.71 13.54
C ALA A 171 -1.50 5.72 12.10
N LEU A 172 -1.35 6.84 11.40
CA LEU A 172 -1.96 7.12 10.11
C LEU A 172 -0.96 7.75 9.14
N ASN A 173 -1.33 7.83 7.85
CA ASN A 173 -0.57 8.53 6.80
C ASN A 173 0.95 8.23 6.82
N PRO A 174 1.37 6.96 6.69
CA PRO A 174 2.78 6.61 6.76
C PRO A 174 3.54 7.18 5.56
N HIS A 175 4.82 7.47 5.76
CA HIS A 175 5.80 7.63 4.70
C HIS A 175 7.03 6.79 5.00
N ILE A 176 7.71 6.32 3.95
CA ILE A 176 8.94 5.54 4.06
C ILE A 176 10.02 6.07 3.12
N SER A 177 11.27 6.02 3.57
CA SER A 177 12.46 6.24 2.74
C SER A 177 13.52 5.17 3.00
N TYR A 178 14.35 4.89 2.00
CA TYR A 178 15.49 3.99 2.10
C TYR A 178 16.82 4.75 1.98
N ASN A 179 17.70 4.60 2.97
CA ASN A 179 19.06 5.10 2.95
C ASN A 179 20.04 3.98 2.58
N SER A 180 20.56 4.01 1.35
CA SER A 180 21.54 3.04 0.85
C SER A 180 22.94 3.16 1.44
N GLN A 181 23.27 4.29 2.09
CA GLN A 181 24.58 4.47 2.70
C GLN A 181 24.74 3.62 3.96
N ASP A 182 23.65 3.45 4.71
CA ASP A 182 23.62 2.74 6.00
C ASP A 182 22.72 1.50 6.00
N ASN A 183 22.05 1.21 4.88
CA ASN A 183 21.05 0.16 4.73
C ASN A 183 19.94 0.25 5.79
N LEU A 184 19.33 1.44 5.89
CA LEU A 184 18.29 1.75 6.87
C LEU A 184 17.01 2.25 6.18
N TYR A 185 15.88 1.90 6.78
CA TYR A 185 14.58 2.49 6.44
C TYR A 185 14.22 3.53 7.48
N LEU A 186 13.76 4.69 7.04
CA LEU A 186 13.08 5.67 7.89
C LEU A 186 11.59 5.58 7.57
N VAL A 187 10.78 5.23 8.56
CA VAL A 187 9.32 5.24 8.47
C VAL A 187 8.83 6.32 9.41
N VAL A 188 7.98 7.21 8.91
CA VAL A 188 7.34 8.26 9.71
C VAL A 188 5.83 8.16 9.58
N TRP A 189 5.10 8.62 10.59
CA TRP A 189 3.63 8.59 10.58
C TRP A 189 3.02 9.71 11.40
N HIS A 190 1.73 9.91 11.15
CA HIS A 190 0.86 10.76 11.95
C HIS A 190 0.32 9.97 13.14
N GLY A 191 0.67 10.35 14.36
CA GLY A 191 0.16 9.70 15.58
C GLY A 191 -0.93 10.53 16.24
N GLU A 192 -2.03 9.89 16.61
CA GLU A 192 -3.04 10.44 17.52
C GLU A 192 -2.81 9.87 18.93
N GLU A 193 -2.60 10.75 19.91
CA GLU A 193 -2.50 10.35 21.31
C GLU A 193 -3.80 10.65 22.05
N GLY A 194 -4.29 9.64 22.77
CA GLY A 194 -5.62 9.63 23.36
C GLY A 194 -6.02 10.92 24.08
N SER A 195 -7.05 11.57 23.55
CA SER A 195 -8.00 12.26 24.41
C SER A 195 -9.41 12.23 23.85
N ALA A 196 -10.33 11.66 24.63
CA ALA A 196 -11.75 11.98 24.54
C ALA A 196 -12.06 13.43 25.01
N ALA A 197 -11.13 14.38 24.87
CA ALA A 197 -11.24 15.72 25.44
C ALA A 197 -10.60 16.86 24.61
N SER A 198 -10.30 16.66 23.34
CA SER A 198 -10.21 17.78 22.39
C SER A 198 -10.99 17.41 21.13
N PRO A 199 -12.01 18.18 20.71
CA PRO A 199 -12.67 17.96 19.42
C PRO A 199 -11.75 18.21 18.21
N LEU A 200 -10.45 18.44 18.47
CA LEU A 200 -9.34 18.61 17.54
C LEU A 200 -8.15 17.84 18.15
N GLY A 201 -8.11 16.51 18.04
CA GLY A 201 -7.01 15.69 18.56
C GLY A 201 -5.64 16.30 18.24
N SER A 202 -4.72 16.27 19.20
CA SER A 202 -3.33 16.68 18.92
C SER A 202 -2.66 15.55 18.15
N PHE A 203 -2.06 15.91 17.02
CA PHE A 203 -1.31 14.97 16.23
C PHE A 203 0.17 15.32 16.22
N GLU A 204 1.01 14.30 16.27
CA GLU A 204 2.46 14.44 16.15
C GLU A 204 3.01 13.61 14.99
N ILE A 205 4.16 14.03 14.46
CA ILE A 205 4.91 13.24 13.49
C ILE A 205 5.94 12.43 14.27
N TYR A 206 5.82 11.11 14.16
CA TYR A 206 6.73 10.13 14.74
C TYR A 206 7.66 9.57 13.68
#